data_AF-A0A924LQH6-F1
#
_entry.id   AF-A0A924LQH6-F1
#
_cell.length_a   1.000
_cell.length_b   1.000
_cell.length_c   1.000
_cell.angle_alpha   90.00
_cell.angle_beta   90.00
_cell.angle_gamma   90.00
#
_symmetry.space_group_name_H-M   'P 1'
#
loop_
_entity.id
_entity.type
_entity.pdbx_description
1 polymer ?
#
loop_
_entity_poly.entity_id
_entity_poly.type
_entity_poly.pdbx_seq_one_letter_code
_entity_poly.pdbx_strand_id
1 'polypeptide(L)' 'DVHSSTELLEKLQGHSADAPICMTCGVKMRPAGSCYVCEGCGSTSGCS' A
#
# COMPACT_ATOMS: atom_id res chain seq x y z
N ASP A 1 -5.51 8.86 24.19
CA ASP A 1 -5.47 7.69 25.09
C ASP A 1 -5.58 6.44 24.25
N VAL A 2 -4.80 5.40 24.51
CA VAL A 2 -4.88 4.12 23.77
C VAL A 2 -5.60 3.13 24.68
N HIS A 3 -6.73 2.57 24.21
CA HIS A 3 -7.63 1.79 25.06
C HIS A 3 -7.47 0.28 24.92
N SER A 4 -6.59 -0.19 24.01
CA SER A 4 -6.32 -1.61 23.80
C SER A 4 -4.92 -1.84 23.23
N SER A 5 -4.32 -2.98 23.55
CA SER A 5 -3.08 -3.45 22.92
C SER A 5 -3.23 -3.55 21.39
N THR A 6 -4.45 -3.79 20.88
CA THR A 6 -4.73 -3.79 19.44
C THR A 6 -4.63 -2.39 18.83
N GLU A 7 -5.19 -1.36 19.48
CA GLU A 7 -5.05 0.03 19.03
C GLU A 7 -3.59 0.51 19.06
N LEU A 8 -2.81 0.07 20.06
CA LEU A 8 -1.37 0.33 20.13
C LEU A 8 -0.66 -0.31 18.93
N LEU A 9 -0.96 -1.57 18.63
CA LEU A 9 -0.41 -2.27 17.47
C LEU A 9 -0.79 -1.58 16.16
N GLU A 10 -2.04 -1.16 15.95
CA GLU A 10 -2.45 -0.44 14.72
C GLU A 10 -1.72 0.91 14.55
N LYS A 11 -1.43 1.60 15.66
CA LYS A 11 -0.69 2.87 15.66
C LYS A 11 0.80 2.69 15.37
N LEU A 12 1.39 1.61 15.87
CA LEU A 12 2.80 1.27 15.65
C LEU A 12 3.03 0.60 14.29
N GLN A 13 2.09 -0.21 13.85
CA GLN A 13 2.14 -1.00 12.62
C GLN A 13 1.55 -0.23 11.43
N GLY A 14 1.55 1.11 11.54
CA GLY A 14 0.81 2.06 10.72
C GLY A 14 0.61 1.57 9.30
N HIS A 15 -0.65 1.22 8.99
CA HIS A 15 -1.14 0.69 7.71
C HIS A 15 -0.05 0.51 6.66
N SER A 16 0.80 -0.50 6.85
CA SER A 16 1.72 -0.92 5.82
C SER A 16 0.85 -1.53 4.75
N ALA A 17 0.33 -0.68 3.86
CA ALA A 17 -0.47 -1.10 2.73
C ALA A 17 0.44 -1.98 1.89
N ASP A 18 0.30 -3.29 2.02
CA ASP A 18 0.92 -4.23 1.12
C ASP A 18 0.59 -3.77 -0.29
N ALA A 19 1.63 -3.38 -1.03
CA ALA A 19 1.43 -2.79 -2.34
C ALA A 19 0.75 -3.83 -3.25
N PRO A 20 -0.33 -3.45 -3.97
CA PRO A 20 -1.09 -4.38 -4.77
C PRO A 20 -0.24 -4.94 -5.90
N ILE A 21 -0.66 -6.08 -6.43
CA ILE A 21 -0.08 -6.65 -7.64
C ILE A 21 -0.69 -5.96 -8.86
N CYS A 22 0.12 -5.71 -9.89
CA CYS A 22 -0.36 -5.11 -11.12
C CYS A 22 -1.33 -6.07 -11.83
N MET A 23 -2.57 -5.65 -12.06
CA MET A 23 -3.58 -6.47 -12.72
C MET A 23 -3.29 -6.70 -14.21
N THR A 24 -2.34 -5.97 -14.78
CA THR A 24 -1.95 -6.10 -16.20
C THR A 24 -0.84 -7.13 -16.40
N CYS A 25 0.19 -7.14 -15.55
CA CYS A 25 1.38 -7.98 -15.76
C CYS A 25 1.78 -8.84 -14.55
N GLY A 26 1.05 -8.76 -13.43
CA GLY A 26 1.30 -9.59 -12.23
C GLY A 26 2.51 -9.18 -11.39
N VAL A 27 3.19 -8.07 -11.71
CA VAL A 27 4.33 -7.57 -10.94
C VAL A 27 3.85 -6.75 -9.73
N LYS A 28 4.50 -6.92 -8.57
CA LYS A 28 4.21 -6.11 -7.36
C LYS A 28 4.39 -4.63 -7.69
N MET A 29 3.37 -3.81 -7.42
CA MET A 29 3.45 -2.37 -7.64
C MET A 29 4.26 -1.71 -6.53
N ARG A 30 4.86 -0.56 -6.80
CA ARG A 30 5.50 0.28 -5.77
C ARG A 30 4.59 1.47 -5.43
N PRO A 31 4.60 1.95 -4.18
CA PRO A 31 3.95 3.21 -3.83
C PRO A 31 4.65 4.40 -4.51
N ALA A 32 3.86 5.36 -4.97
CA ALA A 32 4.30 6.61 -5.61
C ALA A 32 3.35 7.75 -5.21
N GLY A 33 3.60 8.33 -4.04
CA GLY A 33 2.70 9.33 -3.46
C GLY A 33 1.37 8.70 -3.07
N SER A 34 0.27 9.28 -3.53
CA SER A 34 -1.07 8.69 -3.36
C SER A 34 -1.37 7.57 -4.34
N CYS A 35 -0.53 7.36 -5.37
CA CYS A 35 -0.71 6.31 -6.36
C CYS A 35 0.18 5.10 -6.07
N TYR A 36 -0.07 4.02 -6.79
CA TYR A 36 0.85 2.90 -6.99
C TYR A 36 1.27 2.86 -8.45
N VAL A 37 2.52 2.51 -8.72
CA VAL A 37 3.05 2.37 -10.08
C VAL A 37 3.63 0.98 -10.30
N CYS A 38 3.39 0.41 -11.48
CA CYS A 38 4.00 -0.83 -11.91
C CYS A 38 5.26 -0.53 -12.72
N GLU A 39 6.41 -0.97 -12.25
CA GLU A 39 7.69 -0.79 -12.96
C GLU A 39 7.85 -1.74 -14.17
N GLY A 40 7.03 -2.79 -14.25
CA GLY A 40 7.07 -3.74 -15.37
C GLY A 40 6.36 -3.25 -16.63
N CYS A 41 5.20 -2.61 -16.49
CA CYS A 41 4.37 -2.16 -17.63
C CYS A 41 3.99 -0.67 -17.60
N GLY A 42 4.39 0.08 -16.56
CA GLY A 42 4.13 1.52 -16.44
C GLY A 42 2.72 1.88 -15.94
N SER A 43 1.86 0.91 -15.62
CA SER A 43 0.49 1.18 -15.17
C SER A 43 0.45 1.81 -13.77
N THR A 44 -0.48 2.74 -13.55
CA THR A 44 -0.67 3.42 -12.25
C THR A 44 -2.09 3.19 -11.70
N SER A 45 -2.24 3.03 -10.38
CA SER A 45 -3.54 2.79 -9.73
C SER A 45 -3.64 3.44 -8.35
N GLY A 46 -4.86 3.62 -7.83
CA GLY A 46 -5.07 4.05 -6.43
C GLY A 46 -4.83 5.53 -6.11
N CYS A 47 -4.64 6.38 -7.12
CA CYS A 47 -4.44 7.82 -6.94
C CYS A 47 -5.63 8.50 -6.24
N SER A 48 -5.36 9.33 -5.23
CA SER A 48 -6.32 10.13 -4.45
C SER A 48 -6.67 11.45 -5.12
#